data_AF-A0A7V9UNH9-F1
#
_entry.id   AF-A0A7V9UNH9-F1
#
_cell.length_a   1.000
_cell.length_b   1.000
_cell.length_c   1.000
_cell.angle_alpha   90.00
_cell.angle_beta   90.00
_cell.angle_gamma   90.00
#
_symmetry.space_group_name_H-M   'P 1'
#
loop_
_entity.id
_entity.type
_entity.pdbx_description
1 polymer ?
#
loop_
_entity_poly.entity_id
_entity_poly.type
_entity_poly.pdbx_seq_one_letter_code
_entity_poly.pdbx_strand_id
1 'polypeptide(L)'
;MRIQPDRLKPILRVEFVFIACVISALLFTPHAWGQAPEKDKTQTPPDKTQTLPKLQGTVEIGGQIWDTQGGHPAKFEEVRDVPKGFFIQNLKLDFKSADSPYLFSLRGLEIRERDRRFTVDAGRVGKFRTKFIWDQIPHHFGTGQSFLRETAPGLYQVDPTLRARLQALTTPEARIPPNGVLSNVVRQELQNAPVTESRLRRDQALFRQSYQPSDNVEL
;
A
#
# COMPACT_ATOMS: atom_id res chain seq x y z
N MET A 1 -19.48 0.89 -16.95
CA MET A 1 -18.19 0.49 -16.33
C MET A 1 -18.51 -0.16 -14.99
N ARG A 2 -18.49 -1.50 -14.91
CA ARG A 2 -18.93 -2.27 -13.74
C ARG A 2 -17.72 -2.47 -12.82
N ILE A 3 -17.68 -1.78 -11.68
CA ILE A 3 -16.59 -1.92 -10.70
C ILE A 3 -16.71 -3.32 -10.08
N GLN A 4 -15.71 -4.19 -10.30
CA GLN A 4 -15.68 -5.53 -9.70
C GLN A 4 -15.45 -5.42 -8.18
N PRO A 5 -16.37 -5.93 -7.35
CA PRO A 5 -16.31 -5.78 -5.89
C PRO A 5 -15.19 -6.59 -5.20
N ASP A 6 -14.56 -7.54 -5.89
CA ASP A 6 -13.53 -8.40 -5.28
C ASP A 6 -12.13 -7.78 -5.18
N ARG A 7 -11.87 -6.63 -5.82
CA ARG A 7 -10.59 -5.91 -5.67
C ARG A 7 -10.49 -5.05 -4.39
N LEU A 8 -11.57 -4.90 -3.61
CA LEU A 8 -11.60 -4.10 -2.38
C LEU A 8 -11.12 -4.88 -1.13
N LYS A 9 -11.25 -6.21 -1.13
CA LYS A 9 -10.96 -7.07 0.04
C LYS A 9 -9.49 -7.09 0.50
N PRO A 10 -8.47 -7.12 -0.39
CA PRO A 10 -7.09 -7.17 0.07
C PRO A 10 -6.55 -5.80 0.52
N ILE A 11 -7.05 -4.69 -0.04
CA ILE A 11 -6.62 -3.33 0.32
C ILE A 11 -7.09 -2.97 1.74
N LEU A 12 -8.33 -3.35 2.08
CA LEU A 12 -8.88 -3.12 3.42
C LEU A 12 -8.09 -3.87 4.52
N ARG A 13 -7.61 -5.09 4.23
CA ARG A 13 -6.89 -5.93 5.21
C ARG A 13 -5.54 -5.35 5.64
N VAL A 14 -4.80 -4.73 4.72
CA VAL A 14 -3.47 -4.14 5.02
C VAL A 14 -3.62 -2.84 5.83
N GLU A 15 -4.65 -2.05 5.56
CA GLU A 15 -4.97 -0.84 6.34
C GLU A 15 -5.37 -1.20 7.78
N PHE A 16 -6.12 -2.29 7.98
CA PHE A 16 -6.41 -2.81 9.32
C PHE A 16 -5.18 -3.32 10.07
N VAL A 17 -4.25 -4.01 9.39
CA VAL A 17 -2.99 -4.47 10.02
C VAL A 17 -2.10 -3.29 10.41
N PHE A 18 -2.02 -2.26 9.57
CA PHE A 18 -1.28 -1.04 9.91
C PHE A 18 -1.89 -0.33 11.12
N ILE A 19 -3.22 -0.14 11.14
CA ILE A 19 -3.94 0.44 12.29
C ILE A 19 -3.71 -0.42 13.55
N ALA A 20 -3.81 -1.74 13.44
CA ALA A 20 -3.59 -2.65 14.57
C ALA A 20 -2.15 -2.64 15.09
N CYS A 21 -1.16 -2.51 14.20
CA CYS A 21 0.26 -2.37 14.57
C CYS A 21 0.56 -1.02 15.20
N VAL A 22 -0.04 0.07 14.71
CA VAL A 22 0.10 1.40 15.33
C VAL A 22 -0.57 1.45 16.70
N ILE A 23 -1.77 0.86 16.83
CA ILE A 23 -2.46 0.72 18.13
C ILE A 23 -1.64 -0.18 19.07
N SER A 24 -1.10 -1.30 18.61
CA SER A 24 -0.24 -2.16 19.45
C SER A 24 1.06 -1.45 19.86
N ALA A 25 1.70 -0.70 18.96
CA ALA A 25 2.90 0.06 19.28
C ALA A 25 2.62 1.20 20.29
N LEU A 26 1.42 1.78 20.26
CA LEU A 26 0.95 2.72 21.27
C LEU A 26 0.65 2.01 22.61
N LEU A 27 0.08 0.81 22.59
CA LEU A 27 -0.22 0.03 23.80
C LEU A 27 1.03 -0.56 24.48
N PHE A 28 2.12 -0.80 23.74
CA PHE A 28 3.42 -1.25 24.28
C PHE A 28 4.33 -0.11 24.74
N THR A 29 3.87 1.15 24.70
CA THR A 29 4.49 2.17 25.55
C THR A 29 4.12 1.84 27.00
N PRO A 30 5.10 1.67 27.91
CA PRO A 30 4.80 1.35 29.30
C PRO A 30 3.84 2.40 29.84
N HIS A 31 2.67 1.94 30.28
CA HIS A 31 1.58 2.74 30.82
C HIS A 31 2.12 3.68 31.92
N ALA A 32 2.42 4.93 31.54
CA ALA A 32 2.75 6.02 32.45
C ALA A 32 1.58 7.02 32.56
N TRP A 33 0.37 6.60 32.20
CA TRP A 33 -0.87 7.32 32.49
C TRP A 33 -1.65 6.57 33.57
N GLY A 34 -1.43 6.98 34.81
CA GLY A 34 -2.25 6.57 35.95
C GLY A 34 -1.43 6.09 37.13
N GLN A 35 -0.95 7.04 37.95
CA GLN A 35 -1.27 7.13 39.39
C GLN A 35 -0.92 8.56 39.84
N ALA A 36 -1.94 9.38 40.09
CA ALA A 36 -1.77 10.62 40.82
C ALA A 36 -1.67 10.27 42.31
N PRO A 37 -0.63 10.70 43.05
CA PRO A 37 -0.69 10.66 44.49
C PRO A 37 -1.54 11.85 44.97
N GLU A 38 -2.69 11.54 45.54
CA GLU A 38 -3.51 12.45 46.33
C GLU A 38 -2.71 12.86 47.58
N LYS A 39 -2.29 14.14 47.68
CA LYS A 39 -2.10 14.85 48.95
C LYS A 39 -2.24 16.38 48.82
N ASP A 40 -3.25 16.85 49.54
CA ASP A 40 -3.36 18.07 50.36
C ASP A 40 -3.43 19.47 49.74
N LYS A 41 -4.40 20.23 50.25
CA LYS A 41 -4.72 21.62 49.89
C LYS A 41 -3.79 22.59 50.63
N THR A 42 -3.24 23.59 49.92
CA THR A 42 -3.27 25.05 50.20
C THR A 42 -2.02 25.74 49.63
N GLN A 43 -2.19 26.58 48.59
CA GLN A 43 -1.55 27.90 48.34
C GLN A 43 -1.64 28.27 46.83
N THR A 44 -2.06 29.51 46.54
CA THR A 44 -2.29 30.11 45.20
C THR A 44 -1.19 31.13 44.88
N PRO A 45 -1.00 31.63 43.63
CA PRO A 45 -0.52 31.01 42.39
C PRO A 45 0.93 31.49 42.02
N PRO A 46 1.54 30.99 40.92
CA PRO A 46 1.58 31.89 39.76
C PRO A 46 1.04 31.19 38.51
N ASP A 47 0.45 32.03 37.66
CA ASP A 47 -0.09 31.74 36.34
C ASP A 47 0.88 30.88 35.52
N LYS A 48 0.75 29.56 35.60
CA LYS A 48 1.29 28.67 34.58
C LYS A 48 0.28 28.72 33.46
N THR A 49 0.50 29.61 32.51
CA THR A 49 0.03 29.44 31.14
C THR A 49 0.44 28.03 30.74
N GLN A 50 -0.44 27.05 30.94
CA GLN A 50 -0.20 25.68 30.55
C GLN A 50 -0.03 25.75 29.04
N THR A 51 1.21 25.59 28.57
CA THR A 51 1.50 25.58 27.15
C THR A 51 0.81 24.35 26.59
N LEU A 52 -0.41 24.56 26.07
CA LEU A 52 -1.26 23.52 25.55
C LEU A 52 -0.43 22.64 24.60
N PRO A 53 -0.59 21.30 24.68
CA PRO A 53 0.12 20.41 23.78
C PRO A 53 -0.13 20.84 22.33
N LYS A 54 0.94 21.18 21.60
CA LYS A 54 0.84 21.61 20.21
C LYS A 54 0.70 20.37 19.34
N LEU A 55 -0.55 20.07 18.98
CA LEU A 55 -0.85 19.19 17.86
C LEU A 55 -0.71 20.02 16.57
N GLN A 56 0.26 19.67 15.73
CA GLN A 56 0.43 20.27 14.42
C GLN A 56 0.07 19.23 13.37
N GLY A 57 -0.87 19.57 12.50
CA GLY A 57 -1.34 18.69 11.44
C GLY A 57 -1.30 19.38 10.09
N THR A 58 -0.93 18.64 9.06
CA THR A 58 -1.04 19.06 7.66
C THR A 58 -1.66 17.92 6.88
N VAL A 59 -2.67 18.23 6.10
CA VAL A 59 -3.30 17.29 5.16
C VAL A 59 -3.32 17.94 3.79
N GLU A 60 -2.75 17.26 2.81
CA GLU A 60 -2.73 17.68 1.41
C GLU A 60 -3.61 16.71 0.62
N ILE A 61 -4.62 17.26 -0.04
CA ILE A 61 -5.58 16.52 -0.84
C ILE A 61 -5.45 16.99 -2.27
N GLY A 62 -5.29 16.04 -3.18
CA GLY A 62 -5.17 16.27 -4.61
C GLY A 62 -6.33 15.65 -5.37
N GLY A 63 -6.55 16.15 -6.58
CA GLY A 63 -7.46 15.56 -7.55
C GLY A 63 -6.83 15.64 -8.92
N GLN A 64 -6.78 14.52 -9.63
CA GLN A 64 -6.29 14.53 -11.01
C GLN A 64 -7.11 13.61 -11.91
N ILE A 65 -7.31 14.06 -13.13
CA ILE A 65 -7.91 13.28 -14.20
C ILE A 65 -6.83 13.08 -15.26
N TRP A 66 -6.68 11.85 -15.71
CA TRP A 66 -5.77 11.54 -16.79
C TRP A 66 -6.30 10.32 -17.53
N ASP A 67 -6.12 10.34 -18.85
CA ASP A 67 -6.56 9.27 -19.73
C ASP A 67 -5.35 8.62 -20.38
N THR A 68 -5.39 7.29 -20.43
CA THR A 68 -4.36 6.44 -21.01
C THR A 68 -4.92 5.78 -22.26
N GLN A 69 -5.53 6.58 -23.13
CA GLN A 69 -5.91 6.14 -24.47
C GLN A 69 -4.64 6.07 -25.34
N GLY A 70 -3.98 4.93 -25.33
CA GLY A 70 -2.76 4.66 -26.12
C GLY A 70 -2.19 3.26 -25.84
N GLY A 71 -1.38 2.74 -26.75
CA GLY A 71 -0.97 1.33 -26.79
C GLY A 71 -0.10 0.82 -25.62
N HIS A 72 0.35 1.67 -24.70
CA HIS A 72 1.28 1.28 -23.62
C HIS A 72 1.04 2.00 -22.29
N PRO A 73 -0.16 1.89 -21.66
CA PRO A 73 -0.44 2.49 -20.34
C PRO A 73 0.53 2.00 -19.26
N ALA A 74 1.03 0.78 -19.43
CA ALA A 74 2.01 0.15 -18.55
C ALA A 74 3.33 0.92 -18.40
N LYS A 75 3.75 1.69 -19.41
CA LYS A 75 4.99 2.48 -19.34
C LYS A 75 4.84 3.76 -18.53
N PHE A 76 3.65 4.35 -18.55
CA PHE A 76 3.35 5.50 -17.71
C PHE A 76 3.31 5.12 -16.23
N GLU A 77 2.81 3.92 -15.92
CA GLU A 77 2.67 3.42 -14.55
C GLU A 77 3.80 2.46 -14.10
N GLU A 78 4.93 2.41 -14.82
CA GLU A 78 5.97 1.38 -14.61
C GLU A 78 6.54 1.40 -13.19
N VAL A 79 6.74 2.60 -12.63
CA VAL A 79 7.38 2.80 -11.32
C VAL A 79 6.46 3.51 -10.31
N ARG A 80 5.31 4.01 -10.77
CA ARG A 80 4.36 4.78 -9.95
C ARG A 80 2.94 4.59 -10.44
N ASP A 81 2.00 4.40 -9.51
CA ASP A 81 0.56 4.35 -9.82
C ASP A 81 -0.01 5.74 -9.68
N VAL A 82 -0.43 6.35 -10.79
CA VAL A 82 -0.94 7.72 -10.78
C VAL A 82 -2.44 7.67 -10.48
N PRO A 83 -2.92 8.10 -9.30
CA PRO A 83 -4.32 7.92 -8.93
C PRO A 83 -5.24 8.68 -9.89
N LYS A 84 -6.32 8.03 -10.35
CA LYS A 84 -7.42 8.71 -11.05
C LYS A 84 -8.45 9.18 -10.03
N GLY A 85 -8.74 10.48 -10.02
CA GLY A 85 -9.71 11.11 -9.11
C GLY A 85 -9.04 11.72 -7.87
N PHE A 86 -9.74 11.67 -6.73
CA PHE A 86 -9.29 12.25 -5.46
C PHE A 86 -8.30 11.35 -4.72
N PHE A 87 -7.23 11.93 -4.20
CA PHE A 87 -6.19 11.25 -3.44
C PHE A 87 -5.68 12.14 -2.30
N ILE A 88 -5.07 11.54 -1.27
CA ILE A 88 -4.42 12.27 -0.17
C ILE A 88 -2.92 12.10 -0.37
N GLN A 89 -2.27 13.17 -0.80
CA GLN A 89 -0.85 13.13 -1.15
C GLN A 89 0.03 13.05 0.09
N ASN A 90 -0.34 13.80 1.14
CA ASN A 90 0.45 13.90 2.34
C ASN A 90 -0.47 14.08 3.56
N LEU A 91 -0.30 13.23 4.56
CA LEU A 91 -0.85 13.37 5.89
C LEU A 91 0.32 13.45 6.85
N LYS A 92 0.42 14.54 7.60
CA LYS A 92 1.45 14.71 8.62
C LYS A 92 0.80 15.17 9.91
N LEU A 93 0.97 14.40 10.96
CA LEU A 93 0.53 14.74 12.31
C LEU A 93 1.73 14.68 13.24
N ASP A 94 2.08 15.80 13.84
CA ASP A 94 3.13 15.90 14.84
C ASP A 94 2.52 16.34 16.16
N PHE A 95 2.80 15.57 17.22
CA PHE A 95 2.48 15.91 18.58
C PHE A 95 3.78 16.19 19.32
N LYS A 96 3.97 17.46 19.70
CA LYS A 96 5.09 17.92 20.53
C LYS A 96 4.52 18.89 21.56
N SER A 97 4.68 18.56 22.83
CA SER A 97 4.37 19.50 23.92
C SER A 97 5.66 20.15 24.39
N ALA A 98 5.62 21.45 24.69
CA ALA A 98 6.79 22.18 25.17
C ALA A 98 7.24 21.67 26.56
N ASP A 99 6.28 21.16 27.34
CA ASP A 99 6.49 20.74 28.74
C ASP A 99 6.73 19.23 28.87
N SER A 100 6.68 18.49 27.76
CA SER A 100 6.74 17.03 27.76
C SER A 100 7.86 16.54 26.85
N PRO A 101 8.74 15.65 27.34
CA PRO A 101 9.83 15.09 26.52
C PRO A 101 9.33 14.03 25.52
N TYR A 102 8.02 13.79 25.44
CA TYR A 102 7.46 12.79 24.54
C TYR A 102 7.22 13.39 23.15
N LEU A 103 7.58 12.62 22.13
CA LEU A 103 7.36 12.93 20.73
C LEU A 103 6.49 11.86 20.10
N PHE A 104 5.57 12.29 19.24
CA PHE A 104 4.84 11.41 18.35
C PHE A 104 4.71 12.08 16.98
N SER A 105 5.01 11.35 15.92
CA SER A 105 4.86 11.78 14.53
C SER A 105 4.26 10.65 13.73
N LEU A 106 3.18 10.96 13.01
CA LEU A 106 2.57 10.10 12.01
C LEU A 106 2.69 10.79 10.66
N ARG A 107 3.27 10.10 9.68
CA ARG A 107 3.31 10.54 8.29
C ARG A 107 2.75 9.46 7.39
N GLY A 108 1.84 9.84 6.49
CA GLY A 108 1.39 9.03 5.38
C GLY A 108 1.61 9.80 4.09
N LEU A 109 2.23 9.17 3.11
CA LEU A 109 2.43 9.70 1.76
C LEU A 109 1.64 8.83 0.78
N GLU A 110 1.07 9.49 -0.22
CA GLU A 110 0.41 8.84 -1.37
C GLU A 110 -0.65 7.83 -0.90
N ILE A 111 -1.47 8.28 0.05
CA ILE A 111 -2.49 7.45 0.69
C ILE A 111 -3.58 7.19 -0.34
N ARG A 112 -3.92 5.90 -0.50
CA ARG A 112 -4.79 5.31 -1.54
C ARG A 112 -4.12 5.08 -2.90
N GLU A 113 -2.83 5.38 -3.02
CA GLU A 113 -2.01 4.97 -4.17
C GLU A 113 -1.34 3.61 -3.88
N ARG A 114 -0.70 3.02 -4.89
CA ARG A 114 0.02 1.73 -4.74
C ARG A 114 1.48 1.90 -4.31
N ASP A 115 1.99 3.12 -4.33
CA ASP A 115 3.27 3.59 -3.81
C ASP A 115 3.16 4.21 -2.40
N ARG A 116 2.12 3.82 -1.65
CA ARG A 116 1.86 4.36 -0.31
C ARG A 116 3.03 4.12 0.63
N ARG A 117 3.35 5.13 1.43
CA ARG A 117 4.33 5.04 2.51
C ARG A 117 3.78 5.58 3.81
N PHE A 118 3.92 4.80 4.87
CA PHE A 118 3.59 5.23 6.22
C PHE A 118 4.82 5.23 7.11
N THR A 119 4.91 6.21 7.99
CA THR A 119 5.97 6.30 8.99
C THR A 119 5.34 6.72 10.31
N VAL A 120 5.59 5.93 11.34
CA VAL A 120 5.24 6.26 12.73
C VAL A 120 6.53 6.39 13.51
N ASP A 121 6.64 7.46 14.29
CA ASP A 121 7.79 7.75 15.11
C ASP A 121 7.29 8.19 16.49
N ALA A 122 7.61 7.41 17.51
CA ALA A 122 7.15 7.66 18.88
C ALA A 122 8.30 7.45 19.85
N GLY A 123 8.41 8.31 20.84
CA GLY A 123 9.50 8.17 21.80
C GLY A 123 9.52 9.23 22.88
N ARG A 124 10.56 9.14 23.70
CA ARG A 124 10.94 10.16 24.66
C ARG A 124 12.33 10.66 24.29
N VAL A 125 12.44 11.97 24.03
CA VAL A 125 13.71 12.64 23.69
C VAL A 125 14.78 12.26 24.72
N GLY A 126 15.94 11.82 24.24
CA GLY A 126 17.10 11.44 25.06
C GLY A 126 16.97 10.13 25.83
N LYS A 127 15.90 9.34 25.62
CA LYS A 127 15.75 8.02 26.27
C LYS A 127 15.45 6.89 25.31
N PHE A 128 14.41 7.02 24.50
CA PHE A 128 14.05 5.96 23.57
C PHE A 128 13.29 6.50 22.38
N ARG A 129 13.44 5.84 21.24
CA ARG A 129 12.71 6.17 20.02
C ARG A 129 12.34 4.90 19.29
N THR A 130 11.08 4.78 18.94
CA THR A 130 10.54 3.67 18.18
C THR A 130 10.03 4.22 16.85
N LYS A 131 10.60 3.72 15.76
CA LYS A 131 10.24 4.09 14.40
C LYS A 131 9.74 2.87 13.65
N PHE A 132 8.56 2.99 13.09
CA PHE A 132 7.98 2.01 12.19
C PHE A 132 7.81 2.65 10.81
N ILE A 133 8.26 1.97 9.76
CA ILE A 133 8.10 2.40 8.38
C ILE A 133 7.44 1.25 7.63
N TRP A 134 6.39 1.57 6.89
CA TRP A 134 5.78 0.68 5.90
C TRP A 134 5.87 1.35 4.54
N ASP A 135 6.43 0.65 3.56
CA ASP A 135 6.61 1.16 2.21
C ASP A 135 6.12 0.13 1.19
N GLN A 136 5.41 0.59 0.17
CA GLN A 136 4.96 -0.23 -0.95
C GLN A 136 5.60 0.28 -2.22
N ILE A 137 6.30 -0.60 -2.93
CA ILE A 137 6.94 -0.26 -4.20
C ILE A 137 6.26 -1.09 -5.29
N PRO A 138 5.39 -0.47 -6.11
CA PRO A 138 4.79 -1.13 -7.26
C PRO A 138 5.77 -1.16 -8.44
N HIS A 139 5.68 -2.21 -9.24
CA HIS A 139 6.35 -2.28 -10.53
C HIS A 139 5.43 -2.89 -11.57
N HIS A 140 5.15 -2.15 -12.63
CA HIS A 140 4.22 -2.55 -13.69
C HIS A 140 4.98 -2.94 -14.95
N PHE A 141 5.06 -4.23 -15.25
CA PHE A 141 5.81 -4.70 -16.42
C PHE A 141 5.05 -4.53 -17.74
N GLY A 142 3.71 -4.64 -17.71
CA GLY A 142 2.96 -4.67 -18.96
C GLY A 142 1.54 -5.21 -18.84
N THR A 143 0.80 -5.03 -19.92
CA THR A 143 -0.45 -5.75 -20.20
C THR A 143 -0.21 -6.65 -21.41
N GLY A 144 -0.57 -7.92 -21.31
CA GLY A 144 -0.45 -8.89 -22.40
C GLY A 144 -1.71 -9.74 -22.52
N GLN A 145 -1.95 -10.25 -23.72
CA GLN A 145 -2.99 -11.26 -23.93
C GLN A 145 -2.34 -12.64 -23.92
N SER A 146 -2.98 -13.60 -23.26
CA SER A 146 -2.48 -14.98 -23.18
C SER A 146 -3.62 -15.97 -23.41
N PHE A 147 -3.33 -17.06 -24.13
CA PHE A 147 -4.24 -18.20 -24.26
C PHE A 147 -4.39 -18.98 -22.96
N LEU A 148 -3.45 -18.81 -22.02
CA LEU A 148 -3.47 -19.46 -20.73
C LEU A 148 -4.49 -18.77 -19.83
N ARG A 149 -5.48 -19.54 -19.37
CA ARG A 149 -6.46 -19.12 -18.38
C ARG A 149 -6.24 -19.91 -17.11
N GLU A 150 -6.34 -19.22 -15.97
CA GLU A 150 -6.30 -19.87 -14.67
C GLU A 150 -7.60 -20.64 -14.46
N THR A 151 -7.54 -21.97 -14.47
CA THR A 151 -8.72 -22.85 -14.29
C THR A 151 -8.87 -23.28 -12.83
N ALA A 152 -7.79 -23.27 -12.07
CA ALA A 152 -7.73 -23.45 -10.63
C ALA A 152 -6.53 -22.65 -10.07
N PRO A 153 -6.45 -22.38 -8.76
CA PRO A 153 -5.34 -21.62 -8.17
C PRO A 153 -3.97 -22.15 -8.60
N GLY A 154 -3.22 -21.34 -9.35
CA GLY A 154 -1.89 -21.70 -9.86
C GLY A 154 -1.86 -22.67 -11.05
N LEU A 155 -3.01 -23.13 -11.54
CA LEU A 155 -3.13 -23.99 -12.72
C LEU A 155 -3.57 -23.17 -13.93
N TYR A 156 -2.65 -23.02 -14.88
CA TYR A 156 -2.88 -22.31 -16.13
C TYR A 156 -3.05 -23.30 -17.27
N GLN A 157 -4.21 -23.26 -17.94
CA GLN A 157 -4.52 -24.15 -19.05
C GLN A 157 -5.08 -23.36 -20.23
N VAL A 158 -4.80 -23.86 -21.42
CA VAL A 158 -5.47 -23.41 -22.65
C VAL A 158 -6.91 -23.91 -22.64
N ASP A 159 -7.83 -23.07 -23.07
CA ASP A 159 -9.26 -23.40 -23.19
C ASP A 159 -9.46 -24.74 -23.91
N PRO A 160 -10.22 -25.69 -23.33
CA PRO A 160 -10.47 -27.00 -23.95
C PRO A 160 -11.09 -26.90 -25.35
N THR A 161 -11.92 -25.88 -25.59
CA THR A 161 -12.56 -25.62 -26.89
C THR A 161 -11.51 -25.24 -27.93
N LEU A 162 -10.58 -24.35 -27.57
CA LEU A 162 -9.47 -23.97 -28.45
C LEU A 162 -8.60 -25.18 -28.77
N ARG A 163 -8.29 -26.02 -27.77
CA ARG A 163 -7.52 -27.25 -27.94
C ARG A 163 -8.21 -28.22 -28.92
N ALA A 164 -9.49 -28.47 -28.76
CA ALA A 164 -10.27 -29.34 -29.63
C ALA A 164 -10.33 -28.80 -31.08
N ARG A 165 -10.51 -27.49 -31.26
CA ARG A 165 -10.48 -26.83 -32.58
C ARG A 165 -9.12 -26.99 -33.27
N LEU A 166 -8.03 -26.77 -32.55
CA LEU A 166 -6.68 -26.93 -33.10
C LEU A 166 -6.38 -28.40 -33.45
N GLN A 167 -6.83 -29.35 -32.62
CA GLN A 167 -6.68 -30.79 -32.90
C GLN A 167 -7.45 -31.22 -34.14
N ALA A 168 -8.68 -30.72 -34.35
CA ALA A 168 -9.46 -31.02 -35.55
C ALA A 168 -8.74 -30.55 -36.83
N LEU A 169 -8.05 -29.40 -36.77
CA LEU A 169 -7.31 -28.82 -37.89
C LEU A 169 -5.96 -29.50 -38.20
N THR A 170 -5.44 -30.34 -37.30
CA THR A 170 -4.15 -31.04 -37.46
C THR A 170 -4.31 -32.55 -37.70
N THR A 171 -5.54 -33.04 -37.86
CA THR A 171 -5.80 -34.46 -38.18
C THR A 171 -5.22 -34.86 -39.55
N PRO A 172 -4.81 -36.14 -39.75
CA PRO A 172 -4.14 -36.62 -40.97
C PRO A 172 -4.92 -36.42 -42.27
N GLU A 173 -6.23 -36.20 -42.19
CA GLU A 173 -7.13 -35.93 -43.33
C GLU A 173 -7.01 -34.48 -43.81
N ALA A 174 -6.65 -33.54 -42.91
CA ALA A 174 -6.38 -32.14 -43.19
C ALA A 174 -4.88 -31.92 -43.45
N ARG A 175 -4.30 -32.62 -44.44
CA ARG A 175 -2.84 -32.57 -44.71
C ARG A 175 -2.29 -31.19 -45.07
N ILE A 176 -3.12 -30.24 -45.48
CA ILE A 176 -2.74 -28.86 -45.72
C ILE A 176 -3.95 -27.99 -45.33
N PRO A 177 -4.00 -27.41 -44.12
CA PRO A 177 -5.01 -26.40 -43.84
C PRO A 177 -4.87 -25.28 -44.89
N PRO A 178 -5.99 -24.75 -45.46
CA PRO A 178 -5.91 -23.63 -46.37
C PRO A 178 -5.07 -22.52 -45.73
N ASN A 179 -4.13 -21.94 -46.48
CA ASN A 179 -3.20 -20.93 -45.98
C ASN A 179 -3.97 -19.89 -45.15
N GLY A 180 -3.65 -19.80 -43.85
CA GLY A 180 -4.21 -18.81 -42.95
C GLY A 180 -5.36 -19.27 -42.04
N VAL A 181 -5.93 -20.47 -42.19
CA VAL A 181 -7.01 -20.92 -41.27
C VAL A 181 -6.52 -21.05 -39.83
N LEU A 182 -5.37 -21.70 -39.63
CA LEU A 182 -4.75 -21.82 -38.31
C LEU A 182 -4.43 -20.44 -37.70
N SER A 183 -3.81 -19.55 -38.49
CA SER A 183 -3.44 -18.23 -37.98
C SER A 183 -4.65 -17.34 -37.72
N ASN A 184 -5.74 -17.48 -38.48
CA ASN A 184 -7.00 -16.76 -38.22
C ASN A 184 -7.68 -17.24 -36.94
N VAL A 185 -7.76 -18.56 -36.70
CA VAL A 185 -8.32 -19.12 -35.46
C VAL A 185 -7.51 -18.65 -34.25
N VAL A 186 -6.18 -18.72 -34.32
CA VAL A 186 -5.30 -18.26 -33.24
C VAL A 186 -5.44 -16.76 -33.00
N ARG A 187 -5.49 -15.93 -34.06
CA ARG A 187 -5.69 -14.47 -33.92
C ARG A 187 -7.04 -14.11 -33.31
N GLN A 188 -8.12 -14.75 -33.74
CA GLN A 188 -9.47 -14.49 -33.22
C GLN A 188 -9.56 -14.85 -31.74
N GLU A 189 -8.95 -15.96 -31.34
CA GLU A 189 -8.92 -16.38 -29.94
C GLU A 189 -8.03 -15.48 -29.09
N LEU A 190 -6.93 -14.96 -29.64
CA LEU A 190 -6.08 -13.99 -28.96
C LEU A 190 -6.80 -12.65 -28.75
N GLN A 191 -7.57 -12.18 -29.74
CA GLN A 191 -8.39 -10.98 -29.63
C GLN A 191 -9.46 -11.10 -28.53
N ASN A 192 -10.02 -12.31 -28.37
CA ASN A 192 -11.00 -12.63 -27.33
C ASN A 192 -10.35 -13.05 -25.99
N ALA A 193 -9.02 -13.17 -25.95
CA ALA A 193 -8.33 -13.58 -24.74
C ALA A 193 -8.38 -12.45 -23.69
N PRO A 194 -8.52 -12.81 -22.40
CA PRO A 194 -8.47 -11.82 -21.33
C PRO A 194 -7.12 -11.11 -21.33
N VAL A 195 -7.15 -9.81 -21.07
CA VAL A 195 -5.95 -9.01 -20.85
C VAL A 195 -5.41 -9.33 -19.46
N THR A 196 -4.20 -9.85 -19.40
CA THR A 196 -3.47 -10.14 -18.18
C THR A 196 -2.51 -9.00 -17.88
N GLU A 197 -2.52 -8.53 -16.64
CA GLU A 197 -1.64 -7.47 -16.16
C GLU A 197 -0.45 -8.11 -15.44
N SER A 198 0.77 -7.90 -15.93
CA SER A 198 1.99 -8.39 -15.30
C SER A 198 2.54 -7.31 -14.36
N ARG A 199 2.58 -7.63 -13.07
CA ARG A 199 2.94 -6.68 -12.01
C ARG A 199 3.70 -7.37 -10.89
N LEU A 200 4.56 -6.60 -10.25
CA LEU A 200 5.21 -6.92 -8.99
C LEU A 200 4.84 -5.86 -7.97
N ARG A 201 4.55 -6.28 -6.73
CA ARG A 201 4.45 -5.36 -5.60
C ARG A 201 5.43 -5.84 -4.54
N ARG A 202 6.28 -4.94 -4.07
CA ARG A 202 7.16 -5.19 -2.93
C ARG A 202 6.65 -4.41 -1.73
N ASP A 203 6.29 -5.12 -0.68
CA ASP A 203 5.92 -4.54 0.61
C ASP A 203 7.16 -4.62 1.53
N GLN A 204 7.54 -3.50 2.16
CA GLN A 204 8.65 -3.44 3.11
C GLN A 204 8.16 -2.88 4.45
N ALA A 205 8.49 -3.58 5.52
CA ALA A 205 8.29 -3.11 6.88
C ALA A 205 9.64 -2.97 7.57
N LEU A 206 9.90 -1.81 8.15
CA LEU A 206 11.08 -1.55 8.97
C LEU A 206 10.62 -1.16 10.37
N PHE A 207 11.06 -1.93 11.35
CA PHE A 207 10.96 -1.57 12.75
C PHE A 207 12.36 -1.20 13.25
N ARG A 208 12.48 -0.05 13.91
CA ARG A 208 13.71 0.39 14.56
C ARG A 208 13.37 0.89 15.94
N GLN A 209 14.05 0.36 16.94
CA GLN A 209 14.01 0.87 18.30
C GLN A 209 15.42 1.30 18.67
N SER A 210 15.56 2.51 19.20
CA SER A 210 16.80 2.98 19.80
C SER A 210 16.57 3.33 21.25
N TYR A 211 17.59 3.08 22.07
CA TYR A 211 17.55 3.35 23.51
C TYR A 211 18.85 4.02 23.95
N GLN A 212 18.72 5.07 24.75
CA GLN A 212 19.82 5.83 25.30
C GLN A 212 19.77 5.71 26.84
N PRO A 213 20.49 4.72 27.42
CA PRO A 213 20.51 4.51 28.86
C PRO A 213 21.16 5.67 29.63
N SER A 214 22.12 6.36 29.01
CA SER A 214 22.80 7.54 29.54
C SER A 214 23.23 8.47 28.41
N ASP A 215 23.58 9.71 28.74
CA ASP A 215 24.00 10.73 27.76
C ASP A 215 25.23 10.32 26.92
N ASN A 216 25.97 9.29 27.37
CA ASN A 216 27.23 8.84 26.77
C ASN A 216 27.13 7.54 25.94
N VAL A 217 25.96 6.89 25.86
CA VAL A 217 25.80 5.60 25.15
C VAL A 217 24.49 5.55 24.37
N GLU A 218 24.56 5.34 23.05
CA GLU A 218 23.41 5.03 22.18
C GLU A 218 23.45 3.57 21.72
N LEU A 219 22.31 2.87 21.80
CA LEU A 219 22.11 1.47 21.39
C LEU A 219 20.97 1.36 20.37
#